data_AF-A0A965T8W8-F1
#
_entry.id   AF-A0A965T8W8-F1
#
_cell.length_a   1.000
_cell.length_b   1.000
_cell.length_c   1.000
_cell.angle_alpha   90.00
_cell.angle_beta   90.00
_cell.angle_gamma   90.00
#
_symmetry.space_group_name_H-M   'P 1'
#
loop_
_entity.id
_entity.type
_entity.pdbx_description
1 polymer ?
#
loop_
_entity_poly.entity_id
_entity_poly.type
_entity_poly.pdbx_seq_one_letter_code
_entity_poly.pdbx_strand_id
1 'polypeptide(L)'
;MDEQLIDALYKKAIGYCADEETVEYSGEGEVVKRKVATKHYPPDISALKAYVELSGDRMQRLSNEELEREKIRLIGLLKEGENGA
;
A
#
# COMPACT_ATOMS: atom_id res chain seq x y z
N MET A 1 -8.88 10.58 -12.77
CA MET A 1 -7.71 9.69 -12.56
C MET A 1 -8.24 8.27 -12.48
N ASP A 2 -7.48 7.29 -12.97
CA ASP A 2 -7.87 5.88 -12.85
C ASP A 2 -7.79 5.47 -11.36
N GLU A 3 -8.95 5.26 -10.74
CA GLU A 3 -9.09 4.98 -9.32
C GLU A 3 -8.38 3.67 -8.92
N GLN A 4 -8.36 2.69 -9.84
CA GLN A 4 -7.69 1.41 -9.64
C GLN A 4 -6.16 1.57 -9.61
N LEU A 5 -5.62 2.51 -10.40
CA LEU A 5 -4.20 2.83 -10.40
C LEU A 5 -3.78 3.46 -9.06
N ILE A 6 -4.58 4.39 -8.55
CA ILE A 6 -4.32 5.07 -7.27
C ILE A 6 -4.36 4.08 -6.11
N ASP A 7 -5.34 3.18 -6.08
CA ASP A 7 -5.44 2.12 -5.07
C ASP A 7 -4.26 1.13 -5.14
N ALA A 8 -3.84 0.74 -6.34
CA ALA A 8 -2.69 -0.13 -6.52
C ALA A 8 -1.39 0.53 -6.03
N LEU A 9 -1.22 1.83 -6.30
CA LEU A 9 -0.08 2.61 -5.81
C LEU A 9 -0.11 2.73 -4.29
N TYR A 10 -1.27 3.02 -3.69
CA TYR A 10 -1.43 3.07 -2.24
C TYR A 10 -1.08 1.73 -1.58
N LYS A 11 -1.65 0.63 -2.08
CA LYS A 11 -1.38 -0.73 -1.57
C LYS A 11 0.11 -1.06 -1.63
N LYS A 12 0.79 -0.68 -2.71
CA LYS A 12 2.24 -0.89 -2.85
C LYS A 12 3.05 0.05 -1.94
N ALA A 13 2.59 1.28 -1.74
CA ALA A 13 3.24 2.28 -0.89
C ALA A 13 3.29 1.86 0.59
N ILE A 14 2.21 1.27 1.10
CA ILE A 14 2.13 0.83 2.51
C ILE A 14 2.67 -0.59 2.75
N GLY A 15 2.99 -1.33 1.69
CA GLY A 15 3.35 -2.74 1.75
C GLY A 15 2.13 -3.65 1.90
N TYR A 16 2.27 -4.91 1.49
CA TYR A 16 1.18 -5.89 1.55
C TYR A 16 1.72 -7.32 1.52
N CYS A 17 0.88 -8.27 1.95
CA CYS A 17 1.09 -9.68 1.68
C CYS A 17 0.24 -10.12 0.49
N ALA A 18 0.76 -11.00 -0.36
CA ALA A 18 0.00 -11.65 -1.41
C ALA A 18 0.36 -13.13 -1.49
N ASP A 19 -0.63 -13.93 -1.84
CA ASP A 19 -0.46 -15.36 -2.09
C ASP A 19 -0.02 -15.56 -3.54
N GLU A 20 1.14 -16.16 -3.74
CA GLU A 20 1.60 -16.66 -5.03
C GLU A 20 1.20 -18.14 -5.13
N GLU A 21 0.35 -18.46 -6.10
CA GLU A 21 -0.05 -19.84 -6.41
C GLU A 21 0.77 -20.38 -7.58
N THR A 22 1.38 -21.54 -7.38
CA THR A 22 2.00 -22.34 -8.45
C THR A 22 1.19 -23.61 -8.63
N VAL A 23 0.67 -23.80 -9.85
CA VAL A 23 -0.09 -24.99 -10.25
C VAL A 23 0.69 -25.73 -11.34
N GLU A 24 1.10 -26.97 -11.05
CA GLU A 24 1.76 -27.87 -11.99
C GLU A 24 0.69 -28.74 -12.67
N TYR A 25 0.73 -28.84 -13.99
CA TYR A 25 -0.22 -29.61 -14.80
C TYR A 25 0.46 -30.83 -15.44
N SER A 26 -0.30 -31.91 -15.66
CA SER A 26 0.13 -33.10 -16.37
C SER A 26 0.18 -32.83 -17.88
N GLY A 27 0.76 -33.76 -18.64
CA GLY A 27 0.72 -33.71 -20.11
C GLY A 27 -0.69 -33.77 -20.69
N GLU A 28 -1.68 -34.22 -19.91
CA GLU A 28 -3.10 -34.29 -20.29
C GLU A 28 -3.92 -33.10 -19.74
N GLY A 29 -3.28 -32.14 -19.06
CA GLY A 29 -3.91 -30.93 -18.54
C GLY A 29 -4.53 -31.05 -17.15
N GLU A 30 -4.34 -32.18 -16.46
CA GLU A 30 -4.81 -32.36 -15.09
C GLU A 30 -3.89 -31.66 -14.09
N VAL A 31 -4.44 -31.08 -13.01
CA VAL A 31 -3.62 -30.47 -11.96
C VAL A 31 -2.94 -31.57 -11.14
N VAL A 32 -1.61 -31.62 -11.20
CA VAL A 32 -0.79 -32.61 -10.48
C VAL A 32 -0.39 -32.09 -9.11
N LYS A 33 -0.18 -30.78 -8.98
CA LYS A 33 0.27 -30.18 -7.74
C LYS A 33 -0.10 -28.71 -7.65
N ARG A 34 -0.51 -28.28 -6.47
CA ARG A 34 -0.78 -26.88 -6.13
C ARG A 34 0.09 -26.50 -4.94
N LYS A 35 0.81 -25.39 -5.05
CA LYS A 35 1.59 -24.79 -3.96
C LYS A 35 1.18 -23.34 -3.82
N VAL A 36 0.74 -22.96 -2.62
CA VAL A 36 0.43 -21.58 -2.27
C VAL A 36 1.52 -21.08 -1.31
N ALA A 37 2.10 -19.92 -1.61
CA ALA A 37 3.08 -19.28 -0.75
C ALA A 37 2.68 -17.83 -0.51
N THR A 38 2.50 -17.44 0.75
CA THR A 38 2.28 -16.04 1.13
C THR A 38 3.61 -15.30 1.14
N LYS A 39 3.71 -14.24 0.36
CA LYS A 39 4.90 -13.41 0.23
C LYS A 39 4.62 -12.01 0.76
N HIS A 40 5.53 -11.52 1.60
CA HIS A 40 5.49 -10.17 2.11
C HIS A 40 6.23 -9.22 1.16
N TYR A 41 5.53 -8.19 0.72
CA TYR A 41 6.08 -7.07 -0.04
C TYR A 41 6.19 -5.87 0.90
N PRO A 42 7.41 -5.42 1.23
CA PRO A 42 7.59 -4.28 2.12
C PRO A 42 7.08 -2.98 1.48
N PRO A 43 6.86 -1.92 2.28
CA PRO A 43 6.52 -0.59 1.79
C PRO A 43 7.48 -0.09 0.69
N ASP A 44 6.94 0.42 -0.42
CA ASP A 44 7.71 0.95 -1.55
C ASP A 44 7.64 2.48 -1.61
N ILE A 45 8.78 3.13 -1.31
CA ILE A 45 8.94 4.59 -1.34
C ILE A 45 8.67 5.18 -2.72
N SER A 46 8.98 4.47 -3.80
CA SER A 46 8.74 4.94 -5.17
C SER A 46 7.25 4.96 -5.48
N ALA A 47 6.52 3.93 -5.02
CA ALA A 47 5.05 3.89 -5.13
C ALA A 47 4.40 4.99 -4.28
N LEU A 48 4.93 5.25 -3.08
CA LEU A 48 4.46 6.35 -2.23
C LEU A 48 4.60 7.72 -2.91
N LYS A 49 5.76 8.00 -3.53
CA LYS A 49 5.98 9.26 -4.25
C LYS A 49 4.98 9.43 -5.40
N ALA A 50 4.86 8.41 -6.25
CA ALA A 50 3.92 8.43 -7.36
C ALA A 50 2.47 8.56 -6.88
N TYR A 51 2.09 7.87 -5.80
CA TYR A 51 0.79 8.03 -5.17
C TYR A 51 0.54 9.49 -4.75
N VAL A 52 1.46 10.13 -4.03
CA VAL A 52 1.32 11.53 -3.58
C VAL A 52 1.20 12.50 -4.76
N GLU A 53 2.00 12.31 -5.81
CA GLU A 53 1.97 13.16 -7.01
C GLU A 53 0.65 13.00 -7.78
N LEU A 54 0.15 11.77 -7.91
CA LEU A 54 -1.01 11.44 -8.74
C LEU A 54 -2.36 11.56 -8.02
N SER A 55 -2.40 11.38 -6.70
CA SER A 55 -3.62 11.47 -5.90
C SER A 55 -4.16 12.91 -5.77
N GLY A 56 -3.48 13.88 -6.40
CA GLY A 56 -3.99 15.24 -6.54
C GLY A 56 -4.06 15.90 -5.17
N ASP A 57 -2.91 16.24 -4.65
CA ASP A 57 -2.74 16.43 -3.22
C ASP A 57 -3.58 17.58 -2.63
N ARG A 58 -4.34 17.24 -1.58
CA ARG A 58 -4.99 18.18 -0.68
C ARG A 58 -3.93 18.90 0.16
N MET A 59 -2.81 18.25 0.50
CA MET A 59 -1.69 18.81 1.28
C MET A 59 -0.88 19.84 0.48
N GLN A 60 -0.66 19.66 -0.83
CA GLN A 60 -0.07 20.72 -1.69
C GLN A 60 -0.95 21.98 -1.77
N ARG A 61 -2.25 21.89 -1.46
CA ARG A 61 -3.16 23.04 -1.40
C ARG A 61 -3.22 23.67 -0.01
N LEU A 62 -2.62 23.04 1.00
CA LEU A 62 -2.60 23.56 2.36
C LEU A 62 -1.52 24.64 2.49
N SER A 63 -1.83 25.69 3.25
CA SER A 63 -0.84 26.65 3.68
C SER A 63 0.15 26.02 4.68
N ASN A 64 1.28 26.67 4.93
CA ASN A 64 2.24 26.25 5.95
C ASN A 64 1.58 26.06 7.34
N GLU A 65 0.59 26.90 7.68
CA GLU A 65 -0.14 26.85 8.94
C GLU A 65 -1.10 25.66 9.01
N GLU A 66 -1.66 25.27 7.88
CA GLU A 66 -2.51 24.08 7.76
C GLU A 66 -1.67 22.79 7.77
N LEU A 67 -0.49 22.80 7.14
CA LEU A 67 0.47 21.70 7.19
C LEU A 67 0.99 21.43 8.61
N GLU A 68 1.33 22.48 9.37
CA GLU A 68 1.76 22.31 10.77
C GLU A 68 0.63 21.78 11.66
N ARG A 69 -0.62 22.20 11.44
CA ARG A 69 -1.79 21.63 12.13
C ARG A 69 -1.98 20.16 11.82
N GLU A 70 -1.87 19.79 10.54
CA GLU A 70 -2.01 18.39 10.13
C GLU A 70 -0.89 17.51 10.69
N LYS A 71 0.35 18.02 10.71
CA LYS A 71 1.49 17.33 11.33
C LYS A 71 1.25 17.06 12.83
N ILE A 72 0.78 18.04 13.58
CA ILE A 72 0.45 17.87 15.01
C ILE A 72 -0.63 16.81 15.19
N ARG A 73 -1.69 16.86 14.37
CA ARG A 73 -2.80 15.88 14.40
C ARG A 73 -2.31 14.45 14.17
N LEU A 74 -1.49 14.24 13.14
CA LEU A 74 -0.94 12.94 12.77
C LEU A 74 -0.01 12.37 13.85
N ILE A 75 0.85 13.20 14.46
CA ILE A 75 1.71 12.79 15.58
C ILE A 75 0.86 12.35 16.79
N GLY A 76 -0.26 13.03 17.05
CA GLY A 76 -1.20 12.63 18.10
C GLY A 76 -1.75 11.21 17.88
N LEU A 77 -2.26 10.95 16.67
CA LEU A 77 -2.80 9.64 16.30
C LEU A 77 -1.77 8.50 16.42
N LEU A 78 -0.52 8.75 16.02
CA LEU A 78 0.55 7.75 16.16
C LEU A 78 0.80 7.38 17.62
N LYS A 79 0.85 8.38 18.51
CA LYS A 79 1.03 8.15 19.95
C LYS A 79 -0.15 7.40 20.58
N GLU A 80 -1.36 7.65 20.11
CA GLU A 80 -2.56 6.93 20.55
C GLU A 80 -2.51 5.46 20.10
N GLY A 81 -2.07 5.20 18.86
CA GLY A 81 -1.88 3.85 18.34
C GLY A 81 -0.76 3.06 19.03
N GLU A 82 0.32 3.72 19.43
CA GLU A 82 1.43 3.11 20.18
C GLU A 82 1.07 2.80 21.65
N ASN A 83 0.21 3.61 22.28
CA ASN A 83 -0.24 3.42 23.66
C ASN A 83 -1.46 2.49 23.80
N GLY A 84 -2.08 2.11 22.68
CA GLY A 84 -3.24 1.21 22.61
C GLY A 84 -2.92 -0.26 22.32
N ALA A 85 -1.64 -0.65 22.35
CA ALA A 85 -1.14 -1.99 22.07
C ALA A 85 -0.63 -2.70 23.34
#